data_AF-A0A972GGA9-F1
#
_entry.id   AF-A0A972GGA9-F1
#
_cell.length_a   1.000
_cell.length_b   1.000
_cell.length_c   1.000
_cell.angle_alpha   90.00
_cell.angle_beta   90.00
_cell.angle_gamma   90.00
#
_symmetry.space_group_name_H-M   'P 1'
#
loop_
_entity.id
_entity.type
_entity.pdbx_description
1 polymer ?
#
loop_
_entity_poly.entity_id
_entity_poly.type
_entity_poly.pdbx_seq_one_letter_code
_entity_poly.pdbx_strand_id
1 'polypeptide(L)'
;MVSDEAEQIGDLVYVPNPEYPYPFPVEPPPHFWMTEQSGRLEESVDAYFNGERLQEEHLNIIKQYLRQYIERAVLPGDAQRHKLLTRVEKLRNTRDIERFADELSEVGVEPF
;
A
#
# COMPACT_ATOMS: atom_id res chain seq x y z
N MET A 1 5.30 4.65 -24.08
CA MET A 1 6.53 4.27 -23.37
C MET A 1 6.20 4.44 -21.91
N VAL A 2 6.04 3.34 -21.17
CA VAL A 2 5.91 3.43 -19.71
C VAL A 2 7.33 3.72 -19.24
N SER A 3 7.60 4.90 -18.72
CA SER A 3 8.94 5.27 -18.30
C SER A 3 9.38 4.34 -17.17
N ASP A 4 10.51 3.63 -17.37
CA ASP A 4 11.22 2.81 -16.37
C ASP A 4 11.86 3.65 -15.25
N GLU A 5 11.31 4.83 -14.96
CA GLU A 5 11.85 5.76 -13.99
C GLU A 5 11.30 5.42 -12.60
N ALA A 6 12.20 5.33 -11.63
CA ALA A 6 11.83 5.15 -10.25
C ALA A 6 10.92 6.30 -9.79
N GLU A 7 9.76 5.98 -9.21
CA GLU A 7 8.85 6.95 -8.64
C GLU A 7 9.09 7.06 -7.13
N GLN A 8 9.42 8.25 -6.66
CA GLN A 8 9.50 8.54 -5.23
C GLN A 8 8.17 9.08 -4.71
N ILE A 9 7.57 8.38 -3.76
CA ILE A 9 6.37 8.81 -3.04
C ILE A 9 6.75 8.93 -1.57
N GLY A 10 7.03 10.15 -1.11
CA GLY A 10 7.56 10.41 0.22
C GLY A 10 8.88 9.67 0.46
N ASP A 11 8.90 8.86 1.53
CA ASP A 11 9.99 8.00 1.96
C ASP A 11 10.22 6.71 1.14
N LEU A 12 9.33 6.38 0.19
CA LEU A 12 9.34 5.12 -0.55
C LEU A 12 9.71 5.35 -2.02
N VAL A 13 10.47 4.42 -2.59
CA VAL A 13 10.95 4.47 -3.98
C VAL A 13 10.48 3.24 -4.72
N TYR A 14 9.62 3.42 -5.72
CA TYR A 14 9.04 2.32 -6.50
C TYR A 14 9.66 2.24 -7.88
N VAL A 15 10.01 1.04 -8.32
CA VAL A 15 10.45 0.77 -9.69
C VAL A 15 9.41 -0.10 -10.37
N PRO A 16 8.93 0.24 -11.58
CA PRO A 16 8.01 -0.62 -12.31
C PRO A 16 8.54 -2.06 -12.42
N ASN A 17 7.71 -3.06 -12.08
CA ASN A 17 8.05 -4.46 -12.23
C ASN A 17 7.08 -5.14 -13.21
N PRO A 18 7.54 -5.58 -14.40
CA PRO A 18 6.68 -6.23 -15.39
C PRO A 18 6.15 -7.60 -14.95
N GLU A 19 6.76 -8.23 -13.94
CA GLU A 19 6.29 -9.50 -13.36
C GLU A 19 5.09 -9.31 -12.42
N TYR A 20 4.91 -8.10 -11.88
CA TYR A 20 3.81 -7.74 -10.98
C TYR A 20 2.97 -6.57 -11.53
N PRO A 21 2.31 -6.75 -12.69
CA PRO A 21 1.48 -5.70 -13.26
C PRO A 21 0.18 -5.52 -12.47
N TYR A 22 -0.29 -4.28 -12.35
CA TYR A 22 -1.65 -4.03 -11.86
C TYR A 22 -2.66 -4.47 -12.95
N PRO A 23 -3.64 -5.34 -12.64
CA PRO A 23 -4.47 -5.98 -13.66
C PRO A 23 -5.54 -5.06 -14.25
N PHE A 24 -5.70 -3.84 -13.73
CA PHE A 24 -6.71 -2.89 -14.19
C PHE A 24 -6.07 -1.73 -14.96
N PRO A 25 -6.70 -1.27 -16.06
CA PRO A 25 -6.18 -0.18 -16.88
C PRO A 25 -6.47 1.18 -16.24
N VAL A 26 -5.56 1.66 -15.39
CA VAL A 26 -5.63 2.98 -14.74
C VAL A 26 -4.29 3.72 -14.86
N GLU A 27 -4.31 5.04 -14.92
CA GLU A 27 -3.11 5.87 -15.01
C GLU A 27 -3.17 6.99 -13.94
N PRO A 28 -2.29 6.99 -12.92
CA PRO A 28 -1.25 5.97 -12.61
C PRO A 28 -1.81 4.75 -11.83
N PRO A 29 -1.27 3.53 -12.05
CA PRO A 29 -1.61 2.35 -11.25
C PRO A 29 -0.97 2.40 -9.85
N PRO A 30 -1.57 1.70 -8.86
CA PRO A 30 -0.94 1.51 -7.56
C PRO A 30 0.36 0.73 -7.70
N HIS A 31 1.34 1.06 -6.87
CA HIS A 31 2.53 0.23 -6.72
C HIS A 31 2.29 -0.87 -5.72
N PHE A 32 2.82 -2.07 -6.00
CA PHE A 32 2.83 -3.17 -5.04
C PHE A 32 4.05 -3.04 -4.12
N TRP A 33 3.94 -3.52 -2.88
CA TRP A 33 5.03 -3.40 -1.91
C TRP A 33 6.34 -4.05 -2.39
N MET A 34 6.24 -5.15 -3.14
CA MET A 34 7.38 -5.88 -3.74
C MET A 34 8.18 -5.07 -4.77
N THR A 35 7.61 -3.97 -5.28
CA THR A 35 8.28 -3.11 -6.27
C THR A 35 9.01 -1.93 -5.63
N GLU A 36 8.92 -1.79 -4.30
CA GLU A 36 9.61 -0.79 -3.51
C GLU A 36 11.10 -1.16 -3.35
N GLN A 37 12.00 -0.16 -3.36
CA GLN A 37 13.47 -0.35 -3.42
C GLN A 37 14.26 0.46 -2.38
N SER A 38 13.60 1.22 -1.50
CA SER A 38 14.29 1.87 -0.37
C SER A 38 14.69 0.87 0.72
N GLY A 39 14.06 -0.31 0.75
CA GLY A 39 14.22 -1.34 1.77
C GLY A 39 13.40 -1.09 3.04
N ARG A 40 12.80 0.10 3.18
CA ARG A 40 12.02 0.46 4.38
C ARG A 40 10.66 -0.22 4.40
N LEU A 41 10.03 -0.37 3.24
CA LEU A 41 8.74 -1.04 3.15
C LEU A 41 8.88 -2.55 3.34
N GLU A 42 9.89 -3.17 2.74
CA GLU A 42 10.19 -4.60 2.93
C GLU A 42 10.37 -4.93 4.41
N GLU A 43 11.24 -4.19 5.13
CA GLU A 43 11.45 -4.38 6.57
C GLU A 43 10.14 -4.25 7.38
N SER A 44 9.32 -3.24 7.05
CA SER A 44 8.06 -2.99 7.75
C SER A 44 7.03 -4.09 7.49
N VAL A 45 6.95 -4.58 6.25
CA VAL A 45 6.04 -5.64 5.79
C VAL A 45 6.46 -6.99 6.38
N ASP A 46 7.76 -7.28 6.43
CA ASP A 46 8.29 -8.48 7.07
C ASP A 46 7.96 -8.51 8.56
N ALA A 47 8.18 -7.40 9.28
CA ALA A 47 7.80 -7.29 10.69
C ALA A 47 6.29 -7.52 10.89
N TYR A 48 5.46 -7.04 9.96
CA TYR A 48 4.02 -7.28 9.95
C TYR A 48 3.69 -8.77 9.76
N PHE A 49 4.22 -9.42 8.72
CA PHE A 49 3.94 -10.82 8.42
C PHE A 49 4.49 -11.79 9.48
N ASN A 50 5.59 -11.45 10.13
CA ASN A 50 6.16 -12.23 11.23
C ASN A 50 5.38 -12.06 12.56
N GLY A 51 4.35 -11.20 12.58
CA GLY A 51 3.56 -10.92 13.78
C GLY A 51 4.35 -10.16 14.85
N GLU A 52 5.41 -9.46 14.45
CA GLU A 52 6.22 -8.66 15.37
C GLU A 52 5.45 -7.42 15.85
N ARG A 53 5.89 -6.86 16.96
CA ARG A 53 5.36 -5.58 17.42
C ARG A 53 5.88 -4.48 16.50
N LEU A 54 5.01 -3.95 15.65
CA LEU A 54 5.35 -2.82 14.79
C LEU A 54 5.76 -1.60 15.61
N GLN A 55 6.92 -1.05 15.26
CA GLN A 55 7.36 0.25 15.75
C GLN A 55 6.58 1.36 15.06
N GLU A 56 6.64 2.58 15.62
CA GLU A 56 5.97 3.74 15.03
C GLU A 56 6.42 4.01 13.59
N GLU A 57 7.71 3.82 13.30
CA GLU A 57 8.26 3.94 11.96
C GLU A 57 7.65 2.92 10.99
N HIS A 58 7.59 1.64 11.35
CA HIS A 58 6.97 0.61 10.51
C HIS A 58 5.50 0.94 10.20
N LEU A 59 4.76 1.40 11.21
CA LEU A 59 3.37 1.81 11.01
C LEU A 59 3.25 2.99 10.04
N ASN A 60 4.13 3.98 10.13
CA ASN A 60 4.11 5.14 9.24
C ASN A 60 4.43 4.74 7.79
N ILE A 61 5.42 3.87 7.59
CA ILE A 61 5.77 3.31 6.28
C ILE A 61 4.60 2.51 5.68
N ILE A 62 4.00 1.60 6.44
CA ILE A 62 2.85 0.82 5.98
C ILE A 62 1.67 1.74 5.65
N LYS A 63 1.38 2.75 6.47
CA LYS A 63 0.32 3.74 6.17
C LYS A 63 0.57 4.48 4.87
N GLN A 64 1.80 4.91 4.64
CA GLN A 64 2.18 5.61 3.42
C GLN A 64 2.01 4.72 2.18
N TYR A 65 2.42 3.45 2.28
CA TYR A 65 2.18 2.44 1.26
C TYR A 65 0.69 2.24 0.98
N LEU A 66 -0.10 2.01 2.03
CA LEU A 66 -1.55 1.82 1.90
C LEU A 66 -2.24 3.04 1.29
N ARG A 67 -1.78 4.25 1.66
CA ARG A 67 -2.31 5.51 1.12
C ARG A 67 -2.12 5.58 -0.40
N GLN A 68 -0.89 5.39 -0.90
CA GLN A 68 -0.66 5.42 -2.36
C GLN A 68 -1.45 4.34 -3.09
N TYR A 69 -1.55 3.15 -2.48
CA TYR A 69 -2.28 2.04 -3.08
C TYR A 69 -3.77 2.41 -3.22
N ILE A 70 -4.38 2.90 -2.14
CA ILE A 70 -5.80 3.28 -2.11
C ILE A 70 -6.07 4.50 -2.96
N GLU A 71 -5.14 5.44 -3.13
CA GLU A 71 -5.31 6.61 -4.00
C GLU A 71 -5.39 6.21 -5.48
N ARG A 72 -4.73 5.11 -5.86
CA ARG A 72 -4.54 4.70 -7.26
C ARG A 72 -5.38 3.47 -7.65
N ALA A 73 -5.83 2.68 -6.66
CA ALA A 73 -6.64 1.50 -6.91
C ALA A 73 -8.02 1.83 -7.51
N VAL A 74 -8.55 0.88 -8.28
CA VAL A 74 -9.94 0.89 -8.73
C VAL A 74 -10.83 0.57 -7.53
N LEU A 75 -11.74 1.49 -7.20
CA LEU A 75 -12.67 1.37 -6.07
C LEU A 75 -14.11 1.67 -6.51
N PRO A 76 -15.11 1.11 -5.83
CA PRO A 76 -16.52 1.45 -6.07
C PRO A 76 -16.84 2.86 -5.54
N GLY A 77 -16.49 3.88 -6.33
CA GLY A 77 -16.84 5.29 -6.11
C GLY A 77 -15.95 6.06 -5.11
N ASP A 78 -16.01 7.39 -5.20
CA ASP A 78 -15.11 8.29 -4.45
C ASP A 78 -15.37 8.33 -2.94
N ALA A 79 -16.63 8.16 -2.51
CA ALA A 79 -16.97 8.12 -1.09
C ALA A 79 -16.27 6.95 -0.37
N GLN A 80 -16.13 5.81 -1.04
CA GLN A 80 -15.41 4.65 -0.51
C GLN A 80 -13.92 4.95 -0.37
N ARG A 81 -13.31 5.60 -1.37
CA ARG A 81 -11.89 6.01 -1.31
C ARG A 81 -11.63 6.90 -0.10
N HIS A 82 -12.43 7.96 0.09
CA HIS A 82 -12.25 8.87 1.22
C HIS A 82 -12.39 8.19 2.58
N LYS A 83 -13.36 7.26 2.71
CA LYS A 83 -13.53 6.43 3.91
C LYS A 83 -12.29 5.59 4.20
N LEU A 84 -11.75 4.89 3.19
CA LEU A 84 -10.57 4.04 3.33
C LEU A 84 -9.32 4.86 3.70
N LEU A 85 -9.11 6.01 3.05
CA LEU A 85 -7.99 6.91 3.39
C LEU A 85 -8.08 7.41 4.83
N THR A 86 -9.28 7.79 5.28
CA THR A 86 -9.50 8.19 6.68
C THR A 86 -9.22 7.03 7.66
N ARG A 87 -9.46 5.79 7.23
CA ARG A 87 -9.21 4.59 8.03
C ARG A 87 -7.71 4.29 8.16
N VAL A 88 -6.92 4.50 7.11
CA VAL A 88 -5.45 4.38 7.11
C VAL A 88 -4.82 5.26 8.18
N GLU A 89 -5.25 6.52 8.29
CA GLU A 89 -4.70 7.45 9.30
C GLU A 89 -4.86 6.93 10.74
N LYS A 90 -5.93 6.16 10.97
CA LYS A 90 -6.32 5.66 12.30
C LYS A 90 -5.68 4.32 12.68
N LEU A 91 -4.88 3.70 11.81
CA LEU A 91 -4.18 2.44 12.14
C LEU A 91 -3.15 2.70 13.26
N ARG A 92 -3.08 1.82 14.27
CA ARG A 92 -2.17 2.00 15.43
C ARG A 92 -1.33 0.79 15.76
N ASN A 93 -1.61 -0.36 15.16
CA ASN A 93 -0.96 -1.63 15.48
C ASN A 93 -1.28 -2.67 14.38
N THR A 94 -0.62 -3.83 14.47
CA THR A 94 -0.80 -4.99 13.59
C THR A 94 -2.27 -5.39 13.42
N ARG A 95 -3.03 -5.46 14.52
CA ARG A 95 -4.45 -5.86 14.48
C ARG A 95 -5.32 -4.87 13.71
N ASP A 96 -5.00 -3.58 13.76
CA ASP A 96 -5.71 -2.59 12.96
C ASP A 96 -5.43 -2.78 11.47
N ILE A 97 -4.20 -3.16 11.10
CA ILE A 97 -3.79 -3.45 9.72
C ILE A 97 -4.50 -4.70 9.21
N GLU A 98 -4.52 -5.79 9.98
CA GLU A 98 -5.22 -7.04 9.61
C GLU A 98 -6.70 -6.77 9.32
N ARG A 99 -7.39 -6.11 10.26
CA ARG A 99 -8.80 -5.73 10.08
C ARG A 99 -9.01 -4.84 8.85
N PHE A 100 -8.04 -3.96 8.58
CA PHE A 100 -8.13 -3.09 7.43
C PHE A 100 -7.87 -3.83 6.11
N ALA A 101 -6.99 -4.82 6.09
CA ALA A 101 -6.81 -5.71 4.95
C ALA A 101 -8.10 -6.49 4.66
N ASP A 102 -8.78 -7.00 5.69
CA ASP A 102 -10.11 -7.62 5.53
C ASP A 102 -11.12 -6.62 4.92
N GLU A 103 -11.18 -5.39 5.43
CA GLU A 103 -12.04 -4.32 4.89
C GLU A 103 -11.73 -3.99 3.40
N LEU A 104 -10.47 -4.10 2.98
CA LEU A 104 -10.05 -3.89 1.59
C LEU A 104 -10.45 -5.07 0.70
N SER A 105 -10.26 -6.30 1.17
CA SER A 105 -10.68 -7.51 0.43
C SER A 105 -12.18 -7.52 0.18
N GLU A 106 -13.01 -7.03 1.11
CA GLU A 106 -14.46 -6.88 0.92
C GLU A 106 -14.84 -5.99 -0.28
N VAL A 107 -13.96 -5.06 -0.67
CA VAL A 107 -14.15 -4.19 -1.84
C VAL A 107 -13.28 -4.59 -3.05
N GLY A 108 -12.67 -5.77 -3.01
CA GLY A 108 -11.87 -6.33 -4.10
C GLY A 108 -10.46 -5.75 -4.19
N VAL A 109 -9.90 -5.27 -3.08
CA VAL A 109 -8.55 -4.69 -3.01
C VAL A 109 -7.66 -5.54 -2.10
N GLU A 110 -6.52 -5.99 -2.61
CA GLU A 110 -5.56 -6.81 -1.87
C GLU A 110 -4.16 -6.21 -2.04
N PRO A 111 -3.72 -5.36 -1.10
CA PRO A 111 -2.42 -4.69 -1.19
C PRO A 111 -1.26 -5.53 -0.63
N PHE A 112 -1.50 -6.71 -0.04
CA PHE A 112 -0.47 -7.54 0.59
C PHE A 112 -0.35 -8.88 -0.13
#